data_AF-A0A7R8WXC2-F1
#
_entry.id   AF-A0A7R8WXC2-F1
#
_cell.length_a   1.000
_cell.length_b   1.000
_cell.length_c   1.000
_cell.angle_alpha   90.00
_cell.angle_beta   90.00
_cell.angle_gamma   90.00
#
_symmetry.space_group_name_H-M   'P 1'
#
loop_
_entity.id
_entity.type
_entity.pdbx_description
1 polymer ?
#
loop_
_entity_poly.entity_id
_entity_poly.type
_entity_poly.pdbx_seq_one_letter_code
_entity_poly.pdbx_strand_id
1 'polypeptide(L)'
;VSVGTTAAESMNAAANIFVGQTEAPILIKPYLSLMTKSELHAVMTGGFATIAGTVLAAYIDFGVDPAHLLSASVMSAPAALAYAKLFYPET
;
A
#
# COMPACT_ATOMS: atom_id res chain seq x y z
N VAL A 1 -10.63 10.31 3.67
CA VAL A 1 -11.11 11.41 4.54
C VAL A 1 -9.96 12.06 5.31
N SER A 2 -9.15 11.33 6.07
CA SER A 2 -8.02 11.90 6.84
C SER A 2 -6.87 12.43 5.98
N VAL A 3 -6.47 11.70 4.93
CA VAL A 3 -5.29 12.03 4.09
C VAL A 3 -5.64 12.87 2.85
N GLY A 4 -6.93 12.98 2.51
CA GLY A 4 -7.37 13.74 1.32
C GLY A 4 -7.06 13.10 -0.05
N THR A 5 -6.53 11.87 -0.06
CA THR A 5 -6.27 11.05 -1.26
C THR A 5 -7.56 10.53 -1.89
N THR A 6 -7.49 10.12 -3.16
CA THR A 6 -8.66 9.60 -3.87
C THR A 6 -9.07 8.22 -3.35
N ALA A 7 -10.31 7.81 -3.65
CA ALA A 7 -10.84 6.54 -3.17
C ALA A 7 -10.03 5.34 -3.69
N ALA A 8 -9.56 5.39 -4.94
CA ALA A 8 -8.82 4.31 -5.57
C ALA A 8 -7.44 4.11 -4.90
N GLU A 9 -6.63 5.15 -4.78
CA GLU A 9 -5.30 5.01 -4.16
C GLU A 9 -5.39 4.69 -2.65
N SER A 10 -6.42 5.21 -1.96
CA SER A 10 -6.66 4.90 -0.54
C SER A 10 -7.09 3.44 -0.35
N MET A 11 -7.96 2.92 -1.22
CA MET A 11 -8.38 1.52 -1.21
C MET A 11 -7.19 0.60 -1.48
N ASN A 12 -6.34 0.95 -2.46
CA ASN A 12 -5.14 0.19 -2.76
C ASN A 12 -4.14 0.19 -1.59
N ALA A 13 -3.92 1.35 -0.94
CA ALA A 13 -3.06 1.43 0.23
C ALA A 13 -3.58 0.58 1.40
N ALA A 14 -4.89 0.55 1.63
CA ALA A 14 -5.49 -0.31 2.64
C ALA A 14 -5.39 -1.81 2.27
N ALA A 15 -5.55 -2.15 0.99
CA ALA A 15 -5.41 -3.52 0.52
C ALA A 15 -3.98 -4.06 0.71
N ASN A 16 -2.97 -3.23 0.41
CA ASN A 16 -1.55 -3.57 0.56
C ASN A 16 -1.12 -3.97 1.99
N ILE A 17 -1.93 -3.70 3.02
CA ILE A 17 -1.68 -4.21 4.38
C ILE A 17 -1.73 -5.75 4.42
N PHE A 18 -2.52 -6.35 3.53
CA PHE A 18 -2.82 -7.79 3.53
C PHE A 18 -2.37 -8.50 2.25
N VAL A 19 -2.56 -7.87 1.10
CA VAL A 19 -2.28 -8.45 -0.22
C VAL A 19 -1.04 -7.83 -0.84
N GLY A 20 -0.38 -8.55 -1.75
CA GLY A 20 0.88 -8.10 -2.34
C GLY A 20 0.72 -6.99 -3.38
N GLN A 21 1.86 -6.40 -3.78
CA GLN A 21 1.92 -5.29 -4.74
C GLN A 21 1.29 -5.57 -6.11
N THR A 22 1.13 -6.84 -6.51
CA THR A 22 0.47 -7.24 -7.76
C THR A 22 -1.01 -7.52 -7.61
N GLU A 23 -1.46 -7.80 -6.38
CA GLU A 23 -2.84 -8.17 -6.06
C GLU A 23 -3.65 -6.95 -5.64
N ALA A 24 -3.06 -6.02 -4.89
CA ALA A 24 -3.72 -4.78 -4.48
C ALA A 24 -4.26 -3.95 -5.67
N PRO A 25 -3.52 -3.75 -6.78
CA PRO A 25 -4.04 -3.01 -7.93
C PRO A 25 -5.22 -3.69 -8.62
N ILE A 26 -5.42 -5.00 -8.44
CA ILE A 26 -6.55 -5.73 -9.02
C ILE A 26 -7.88 -5.25 -8.40
N LEU A 27 -7.88 -4.88 -7.12
CA LEU A 27 -9.09 -4.34 -6.46
C LEU A 27 -9.56 -3.02 -7.06
N ILE A 28 -8.63 -2.25 -7.64
CA ILE A 28 -8.92 -0.96 -8.28
C ILE A 28 -8.77 -1.01 -9.80
N LYS A 29 -8.75 -2.22 -10.39
CA LYS A 29 -8.50 -2.45 -11.82
C LYS A 29 -9.31 -1.56 -12.76
N PRO A 30 -10.62 -1.30 -12.54
CA PRO A 30 -11.40 -0.43 -13.43
C PRO A 30 -10.92 1.02 -13.45
N TYR A 31 -10.23 1.47 -12.39
CA TYR A 31 -9.78 2.85 -12.21
C TYR A 31 -8.34 3.06 -12.67
N LEU A 32 -7.52 2.02 -12.80
CA LEU A 32 -6.10 2.12 -13.14
C LEU A 32 -5.84 2.93 -14.42
N SER A 33 -6.70 2.79 -15.45
CA SER A 33 -6.55 3.53 -16.71
C SER A 33 -6.97 5.00 -16.62
N LEU A 34 -7.68 5.38 -15.56
CA LEU A 34 -8.21 6.72 -15.34
C LEU A 34 -7.35 7.50 -14.32
N MET A 35 -6.44 6.82 -13.63
CA MET A 35 -5.63 7.41 -12.58
C MET A 35 -4.60 8.40 -13.13
N THR A 36 -4.35 9.45 -12.37
CA THR A 36 -3.26 10.38 -12.64
C THR A 36 -1.91 9.70 -12.39
N LYS A 37 -0.83 10.36 -12.84
CA LYS A 37 0.53 9.88 -12.57
C LYS A 37 0.85 9.84 -11.07
N SER A 38 0.29 10.78 -10.28
CA SER A 38 0.52 10.80 -8.83
C SER A 38 -0.21 9.68 -8.12
N GLU A 39 -1.46 9.43 -8.50
CA GLU A 39 -2.22 8.30 -7.95
C GLU A 39 -1.56 6.95 -8.32
N LEU A 40 -1.10 6.80 -9.56
CA LEU A 40 -0.39 5.59 -9.99
C LEU A 40 0.93 5.42 -9.22
N HIS A 41 1.67 6.52 -9.00
CA HIS A 41 2.87 6.53 -8.18
C HIS A 41 2.57 6.11 -6.72
N ALA A 42 1.47 6.59 -6.14
CA ALA A 42 1.04 6.19 -4.80
C ALA A 42 0.67 4.71 -4.74
N VAL A 43 -0.01 4.17 -5.75
CA VAL A 43 -0.33 2.73 -5.86
C VAL A 43 0.93 1.87 -5.85
N MET A 44 1.92 2.25 -6.68
CA MET A 44 3.20 1.53 -6.76
C MET A 44 4.00 1.66 -5.46
N THR A 45 4.12 2.87 -4.92
CA THR A 45 4.86 3.13 -3.67
C THR A 45 4.27 2.33 -2.50
N GLY A 46 2.94 2.28 -2.38
CA GLY A 46 2.26 1.47 -1.37
C GLY A 46 2.60 -0.01 -1.48
N GLY A 47 2.69 -0.54 -2.70
CA GLY A 47 3.05 -1.94 -2.93
C GLY A 47 4.50 -2.24 -2.53
N PHE A 48 5.45 -1.36 -2.82
CA PHE A 48 6.85 -1.55 -2.45
C PHE A 48 7.16 -1.30 -0.98
N ALA A 49 6.33 -0.50 -0.30
CA ALA A 49 6.50 -0.17 1.12
C ALA A 49 5.91 -1.22 2.08
N THR A 50 5.16 -2.19 1.54
CA THR A 50 4.43 -3.21 2.33
C THR A 50 4.89 -4.62 1.97
N ILE A 51 4.47 -5.60 2.76
CA ILE A 51 4.70 -7.01 2.49
C ILE A 51 3.36 -7.74 2.39
N ALA A 52 3.26 -8.72 1.50
CA ALA A 52 2.08 -9.58 1.41
C ALA A 52 1.95 -10.47 2.66
N GLY A 53 0.72 -10.82 3.04
CA GLY A 53 0.45 -11.72 4.16
C GLY A 53 1.13 -13.09 4.05
N THR A 54 1.34 -13.58 2.82
CA THR A 54 2.08 -14.82 2.56
C THR A 54 3.55 -14.73 2.98
N VAL A 55 4.19 -13.59 2.69
CA VAL A 55 5.59 -13.32 3.06
C VAL A 55 5.70 -13.01 4.56
N LEU A 56 4.69 -12.35 5.13
CA LEU A 56 4.59 -12.14 6.57
C LEU A 56 4.60 -13.47 7.33
N ALA A 57 3.81 -14.46 6.89
CA ALA A 57 3.80 -15.80 7.50
C ALA A 57 5.18 -16.46 7.43
N ALA A 58 5.87 -16.34 6.28
CA ALA A 58 7.23 -16.87 6.13
C ALA A 58 8.24 -16.21 7.10
N TYR A 59 8.11 -14.90 7.37
CA TYR A 59 8.97 -14.23 8.37
C TYR A 59 8.68 -14.66 9.80
N ILE A 60 7.43 -14.98 10.13
CA ILE A 60 7.08 -15.57 11.43
C ILE A 60 7.75 -16.95 11.58
N ASP A 61 7.75 -17.77 10.53
CA ASP A 61 8.42 -19.08 10.54
C ASP A 61 9.95 -18.96 10.72
N PHE A 62 10.54 -17.84 10.28
CA PHE A 62 11.95 -17.51 10.53
C PHE A 62 12.22 -16.96 11.94
N GLY A 63 11.20 -16.85 12.80
CA GLY A 63 11.32 -16.44 14.19
C GLY A 63 11.19 -14.95 14.45
N VAL A 64 10.70 -14.17 13.48
CA VAL A 64 10.42 -12.74 13.67
C VAL A 64 9.12 -12.55 14.46
N ASP A 65 9.10 -11.58 15.38
CA ASP A 65 7.92 -11.27 16.20
C ASP A 65 6.70 -10.88 15.33
N PRO A 66 5.60 -11.66 15.37
CA PRO A 66 4.38 -11.35 14.62
C PRO A 66 3.78 -9.98 14.95
N ALA A 67 3.90 -9.51 16.20
CA ALA A 67 3.33 -8.23 16.63
C ALA A 67 4.06 -7.06 15.95
N HIS A 68 5.39 -7.16 15.79
CA HIS A 68 6.17 -6.16 15.07
C HIS A 68 5.88 -6.18 13.57
N LEU A 69 5.74 -7.36 12.95
CA LEU A 69 5.41 -7.47 11.53
C LEU A 69 4.02 -6.90 11.23
N LEU A 70 3.03 -7.22 12.04
CA LEU A 70 1.66 -6.73 11.87
C LEU A 70 1.59 -5.21 12.05
N SER A 71 2.23 -4.69 13.11
CA SER A 71 2.25 -3.24 13.36
C SER A 71 2.99 -2.49 12.24
N ALA A 72 4.12 -3.01 11.76
CA ALA A 72 4.83 -2.44 10.61
C ALA A 72 3.96 -2.42 9.36
N SER A 73 3.27 -3.51 9.02
CA SER A 73 2.39 -3.57 7.85
C SER A 73 1.27 -2.52 7.90
N VAL A 74 0.60 -2.38 9.05
CA VAL A 74 -0.48 -1.40 9.24
C VAL A 74 0.05 0.04 9.16
N MET A 75 1.24 0.31 9.72
CA MET A 75 1.86 1.64 9.69
C MET A 75 2.39 2.01 8.30
N SER A 76 2.82 1.03 7.50
CA SER A 76 3.33 1.27 6.14
C SER A 76 2.29 1.87 5.21
N ALA A 77 1.00 1.54 5.34
CA ALA A 77 -0.04 2.09 4.47
C ALA A 77 -0.14 3.64 4.51
N PRO A 78 -0.35 4.30 5.68
CA PRO A 78 -0.36 5.75 5.74
C PRO A 78 1.02 6.38 5.50
N ALA A 79 2.11 5.71 5.90
CA ALA A 79 3.47 6.20 5.64
C ALA A 79 3.79 6.25 4.14
N ALA A 80 3.37 5.23 3.38
CA ALA A 80 3.56 5.16 1.95
C ALA A 80 2.77 6.24 1.21
N LEU A 81 1.51 6.48 1.61
CA LEU A 81 0.72 7.57 1.03
C LEU A 81 1.35 8.93 1.33
N ALA A 82 1.79 9.17 2.57
CA ALA A 82 2.46 10.41 2.95
C ALA A 82 3.73 10.63 2.11
N TYR A 83 4.59 9.62 2.00
CA TYR A 83 5.83 9.72 1.23
C TYR A 83 5.56 9.86 -0.28
N ALA A 84 4.61 9.10 -0.82
CA ALA A 84 4.27 9.14 -2.24
C ALA A 84 3.78 10.53 -2.67
N LYS A 85 2.94 11.18 -1.84
CA LYS A 85 2.42 12.52 -2.13
C LYS A 85 3.41 13.64 -1.81
N LEU A 86 4.38 13.42 -0.93
CA LEU A 86 5.51 14.34 -0.75
C LEU A 86 6.47 14.30 -1.94
N PHE A 87 6.75 13.09 -2.46
CA PHE A 87 7.71 12.89 -3.53
C PHE A 87 7.13 13.21 -4.92
N TYR A 88 5.89 12.78 -5.18
CA TYR A 88 5.17 13.05 -6.42
C TYR A 88 3.75 13.54 -6.09
N PRO A 89 3.58 14.85 -5.79
CA PRO A 89 2.29 15.43 -5.44
C PRO A 89 1.26 15.35 -6.57
N GLU A 90 -0.01 15.44 -6.19
CA GLU A 90 -1.12 15.59 -7.14
C GLU A 90 -1.08 16.99 -7.77
N THR A 91 -1.39 17.11 -9.06
CA THR A 91 -1.38 18.37 -9.83
C THR A 91 -2.69 18.59 -10.56
#